data_AF-A0A2W6CDG3-F1
#
_entry.id   AF-A0A2W6CDG3-F1
#
_cell.length_a   1.000
_cell.length_b   1.000
_cell.length_c   1.000
_cell.angle_alpha   90.00
_cell.angle_beta   90.00
_cell.angle_gamma   90.00
#
_symmetry.space_group_name_H-M   'P 1'
#
loop_
_entity.id
_entity.type
_entity.pdbx_description
1 polymer ?
#
loop_
_entity_poly.entity_id
_entity_poly.type
_entity_poly.pdbx_seq_one_letter_code
_entity_poly.pdbx_strand_id
1 'polypeptide(L)'
;MQLQRVMGEIPPSAEVIAFQGVIGRFAGRRYVYPVLSANQVFPIRATTVIFVLAPDEGIELAPPASAGAAAVMVRDRLHARVLTESAGIHRYCCQGKTVQTMV
;
A
#
# COMPACT_ATOMS: atom_id res chain seq x y z
N MET A 1 -17.70 2.26 -1.88
CA MET A 1 -17.86 3.13 -0.69
C MET A 1 -16.79 2.88 0.38
N GLN A 2 -16.32 1.64 0.59
CA GLN A 2 -15.30 1.30 1.61
C GLN A 2 -13.92 1.99 1.38
N LEU A 3 -13.43 2.01 0.15
CA LEU A 3 -12.11 2.56 -0.17
C LEU A 3 -11.99 4.06 0.15
N GLN A 4 -13.02 4.86 -0.09
CA GLN A 4 -13.02 6.29 0.28
C GLN A 4 -12.88 6.50 1.78
N ARG A 5 -13.54 5.66 2.59
CA ARG A 5 -13.41 5.70 4.06
C ARG A 5 -11.98 5.37 4.49
N VAL A 6 -11.42 4.30 3.95
CA VAL A 6 -10.02 3.88 4.25
C VAL A 6 -9.02 4.97 3.83
N MET A 7 -9.28 5.68 2.73
CA MET A 7 -8.46 6.80 2.29
C MET A 7 -8.51 8.02 3.22
N GLY A 8 -9.68 8.33 3.77
CA GLY A 8 -9.87 9.47 4.68
C GLY A 8 -9.11 9.35 5.99
N GLU A 9 -8.79 8.12 6.40
CA GLU A 9 -8.03 7.82 7.63
C GLU A 9 -6.50 7.86 7.42
N ILE A 10 -6.01 8.00 6.18
CA ILE A 10 -4.58 8.06 5.91
C ILE A 10 -4.05 9.47 6.20
N PRO A 11 -3.09 9.65 7.13
CA PRO A 11 -2.56 10.97 7.48
C PRO A 11 -2.05 11.73 6.25
N PRO A 12 -2.33 13.03 6.06
CA PRO A 12 -1.94 13.81 4.87
C PRO A 12 -0.44 13.73 4.52
N SER A 13 0.41 13.64 5.54
CA SER A 13 1.87 13.58 5.43
C SER A 13 2.44 12.18 5.11
N ALA A 14 1.61 11.14 5.12
CA ALA A 14 2.06 9.78 4.86
C ALA A 14 2.41 9.59 3.38
N GLU A 15 3.48 8.86 3.14
CA GLU A 15 3.79 8.28 1.83
C GLU A 15 2.86 7.09 1.58
N VAL A 16 2.37 6.96 0.34
CA VAL A 16 1.43 5.90 -0.02
C VAL A 16 2.02 5.00 -1.10
N ILE A 17 2.07 3.70 -0.83
CA ILE A 17 2.41 2.67 -1.81
C ILE A 17 1.15 1.86 -2.07
N ALA A 18 0.65 1.85 -3.31
CA ALA A 18 -0.66 1.30 -3.61
C ALA A 18 -0.67 0.45 -4.89
N PHE A 19 -1.61 -0.49 -4.98
CA PHE A 19 -1.82 -1.26 -6.21
C PHE A 19 -2.27 -0.37 -7.38
N GLN A 20 -1.85 -0.73 -8.59
CA GLN A 20 -2.14 0.02 -9.83
C GLN A 20 -3.63 0.32 -10.00
N GLY A 21 -4.51 -0.62 -9.68
CA GLY A 21 -5.95 -0.43 -9.79
C GLY A 21 -6.54 0.72 -8.97
N VAL A 22 -5.85 1.14 -7.89
CA VAL A 22 -6.36 2.16 -6.96
C VAL A 22 -5.46 3.38 -6.79
N ILE A 23 -4.25 3.37 -7.33
CA ILE A 23 -3.25 4.43 -7.11
C ILE A 23 -3.74 5.82 -7.52
N GLY A 24 -4.52 5.94 -8.60
CA GLY A 24 -5.03 7.22 -9.10
C GLY A 24 -5.84 8.00 -8.07
N ARG A 25 -6.44 7.30 -7.09
CA ARG A 25 -7.18 7.93 -5.98
C ARG A 25 -6.27 8.66 -4.99
N PHE A 26 -4.97 8.37 -5.02
CA PHE A 26 -3.94 8.99 -4.17
C PHE A 26 -3.10 10.06 -4.91
N ALA A 27 -3.50 10.48 -6.11
CA ALA A 27 -2.74 11.43 -6.92
C ALA A 27 -2.48 12.80 -6.24
N GLY A 28 -3.28 13.18 -5.24
CA GLY A 28 -3.06 14.39 -4.44
C GLY A 28 -1.99 14.26 -3.34
N ARG A 29 -1.37 13.08 -3.18
CA ARG A 29 -0.34 12.85 -2.15
C ARG A 29 1.04 13.28 -2.64
N ARG A 30 1.84 13.83 -1.73
CA ARG A 30 3.20 14.31 -2.03
C ARG A 30 4.12 13.18 -2.51
N TYR A 31 4.01 12.00 -1.91
CA TYR A 31 4.77 10.81 -2.26
C TYR A 31 3.80 9.64 -2.45
N VAL A 32 3.69 9.17 -3.68
CA VAL A 32 2.83 8.06 -4.06
C VAL A 32 3.53 7.17 -5.06
N TYR A 33 3.51 5.86 -4.84
CA TYR A 33 4.19 4.88 -5.69
C TYR A 33 3.30 3.67 -6.00
N PRO A 34 3.31 3.17 -7.24
CA PRO A 34 2.59 1.96 -7.59
C PRO A 34 3.38 0.73 -7.19
N VAL A 35 2.68 -0.29 -6.69
CA VAL A 35 3.18 -1.66 -6.65
C VAL A 35 2.99 -2.26 -8.04
N LEU A 36 4.09 -2.46 -8.75
CA LEU A 36 4.13 -3.06 -10.09
C LEU A 36 4.70 -4.49 -10.04
N SER A 37 5.52 -4.79 -9.04
CA SER A 37 6.09 -6.12 -8.84
C SER A 37 6.36 -6.40 -7.36
N ALA A 38 6.48 -7.68 -7.01
CA ALA A 38 6.83 -8.12 -5.67
C ALA A 38 8.29 -7.79 -5.27
N ASN A 39 9.16 -7.44 -6.24
CA ASN A 39 10.58 -7.18 -6.02
C ASN A 39 10.96 -5.68 -6.13
N GLN A 40 9.97 -4.80 -6.02
CA GLN A 40 10.14 -3.37 -6.27
C GLN A 40 10.78 -2.64 -5.07
N VAL A 41 11.71 -1.74 -5.37
CA VAL A 41 12.32 -0.85 -4.36
C VAL A 41 11.59 0.48 -4.36
N PHE A 42 11.26 0.98 -3.16
CA PHE A 42 10.62 2.28 -2.97
C PHE A 42 11.58 3.24 -2.24
N PRO A 43 11.78 4.45 -2.78
CA PRO A 43 12.51 5.48 -2.06
C PRO A 43 11.61 6.03 -0.95
N ILE A 44 11.93 5.72 0.31
CA ILE A 44 11.14 6.20 1.44
C ILE A 44 11.50 7.63 1.76
N ARG A 45 10.50 8.51 1.69
CA ARG A 45 10.64 9.96 1.85
C ARG A 45 9.82 10.52 3.00
N ALA A 46 8.96 9.71 3.61
CA ALA A 46 8.18 10.08 4.79
C ALA A 46 8.45 9.14 5.97
N THR A 47 8.28 9.68 7.19
CA THR A 47 8.37 8.90 8.44
C THR A 47 7.26 7.85 8.56
N THR A 48 6.13 8.07 7.88
CA THR A 48 4.99 7.15 7.86
C THR A 48 4.76 6.70 6.43
N VAL A 49 4.79 5.38 6.22
CA VAL A 49 4.52 4.76 4.92
C VAL A 49 3.29 3.88 5.07
N ILE A 50 2.33 4.08 4.18
CA ILE A 50 1.09 3.32 4.14
C ILE A 50 1.03 2.48 2.87
N PHE A 51 0.91 1.17 3.04
CA PHE A 51 0.63 0.25 1.95
C PHE A 51 -0.88 0.07 1.82
N VAL A 52 -1.40 0.24 0.61
CA VAL A 52 -2.80 0.01 0.26
C VAL A 52 -2.87 -1.08 -0.81
N LEU A 53 -3.12 -2.31 -0.37
CA LEU A 53 -3.29 -3.46 -1.25
C LEU A 53 -4.78 -3.71 -1.41
N ALA A 54 -5.27 -3.59 -2.63
CA ALA A 54 -6.69 -3.69 -2.94
C ALA A 54 -6.85 -4.57 -4.20
N PRO A 55 -6.57 -5.89 -4.11
CA PRO A 55 -6.51 -6.76 -5.27
C PRO A 55 -7.82 -6.90 -6.05
N ASP A 56 -8.94 -6.79 -5.34
CA ASP A 56 -10.30 -6.97 -5.89
C ASP A 56 -11.00 -5.64 -6.22
N GLU A 57 -10.28 -4.52 -6.09
CA GLU A 57 -10.84 -3.17 -6.17
C GLU A 57 -9.99 -2.30 -7.12
N GLY A 58 -10.62 -1.54 -8.01
CA GLY A 58 -9.92 -0.68 -8.96
C GLY A 58 -10.17 -1.02 -10.42
N ILE A 59 -9.43 -0.35 -11.31
CA ILE A 59 -9.55 -0.53 -12.78
C ILE A 59 -8.80 -1.78 -13.24
N GLU A 60 -7.72 -2.14 -12.54
CA GLU A 60 -6.92 -3.34 -12.79
C GLU A 60 -6.87 -4.20 -11.54
N LEU A 61 -7.23 -5.47 -11.69
CA LEU A 61 -7.23 -6.46 -10.62
C LEU A 61 -5.86 -7.09 -10.50
N ALA A 62 -5.39 -7.27 -9.27
CA ALA A 62 -4.15 -8.01 -9.04
C ALA A 62 -4.45 -9.52 -8.94
N PRO A 63 -3.64 -10.40 -9.56
CA PRO A 63 -3.79 -11.83 -9.37
C PRO A 63 -3.74 -12.19 -7.87
N PRO A 64 -4.58 -13.14 -7.39
CA PRO A 64 -4.64 -13.51 -5.97
C PRO A 64 -3.27 -13.93 -5.39
N ALA A 65 -2.43 -14.60 -6.19
CA ALA A 65 -1.08 -14.98 -5.80
C ALA A 65 -0.18 -13.77 -5.52
N SER A 66 -0.27 -12.72 -6.34
CA SER A 66 0.50 -11.48 -6.18
C SER A 66 0.02 -10.68 -4.98
N ALA A 67 -1.30 -10.68 -4.72
CA ALA A 67 -1.90 -10.03 -3.57
C ALA A 67 -1.48 -10.68 -2.24
N GLY A 68 -1.54 -12.01 -2.17
CA GLY A 68 -1.10 -12.77 -1.01
C GLY A 68 0.40 -12.58 -0.72
N ALA A 69 1.25 -12.62 -1.75
CA ALA A 69 2.68 -12.39 -1.60
C ALA A 69 3.00 -10.98 -1.08
N ALA A 70 2.31 -9.94 -1.60
CA ALA A 70 2.47 -8.57 -1.13
C ALA A 70 2.00 -8.40 0.33
N ALA A 71 0.88 -9.02 0.72
CA ALA A 71 0.38 -8.98 2.09
C ALA A 71 1.33 -9.65 3.09
N VAL A 72 1.78 -10.87 2.78
CA VAL A 72 2.77 -11.62 3.58
C VAL A 72 4.05 -10.81 3.74
N MET A 73 4.56 -10.22 2.66
CA MET A 73 5.81 -9.47 2.73
C MET A 73 5.68 -8.14 3.48
N VAL A 74 4.59 -7.39 3.29
CA VAL A 74 4.36 -6.15 4.03
C VAL A 74 4.23 -6.43 5.53
N ARG A 75 3.53 -7.49 5.91
CA ARG A 75 3.38 -7.89 7.32
C ARG A 75 4.68 -8.46 7.90
N ASP A 76 5.29 -9.41 7.22
CA ASP A 76 6.31 -10.28 7.82
C ASP A 76 7.74 -9.76 7.57
N ARG A 77 8.00 -9.03 6.48
CA ARG A 77 9.34 -8.49 6.15
C ARG A 77 9.48 -7.00 6.45
N LEU A 78 8.44 -6.20 6.19
CA LEU A 78 8.46 -4.77 6.52
C LEU A 78 8.01 -4.50 7.97
N HIS A 79 7.62 -5.55 8.70
CA HIS A 79 7.04 -5.48 10.05
C HIS A 79 5.92 -4.43 10.14
N ALA A 80 5.17 -4.27 9.04
CA ALA A 80 4.13 -3.26 8.97
C ALA A 80 2.94 -3.70 9.83
N ARG A 81 2.43 -2.78 10.63
CA ARG A 81 1.25 -2.99 11.45
C ARG A 81 0.01 -2.97 10.56
N VAL A 82 -0.80 -4.01 10.67
CA VAL A 82 -2.13 -4.06 10.05
C VAL A 82 -2.99 -2.97 10.66
N LEU A 83 -3.49 -2.05 9.84
CA LEU A 83 -4.46 -1.03 10.23
C LEU A 83 -5.89 -1.47 9.90
N THR A 84 -6.08 -2.13 8.77
CA THR A 84 -7.41 -2.59 8.31
C THR A 84 -7.24 -3.76 7.34
N GLU A 85 -8.01 -4.83 7.55
CA GLU A 85 -8.28 -5.87 6.55
C GLU A 85 -9.79 -6.03 6.48
N SER A 86 -10.40 -5.40 5.48
CA SER A 86 -11.85 -5.46 5.33
C SER A 86 -12.25 -5.28 3.88
N ALA A 87 -13.24 -6.05 3.42
CA ALA A 87 -13.82 -5.95 2.09
C ALA A 87 -12.78 -5.94 0.95
N GLY A 88 -11.79 -6.83 0.99
CA GLY A 88 -10.76 -6.94 -0.06
C GLY A 88 -9.71 -5.82 -0.06
N ILE A 89 -9.71 -4.93 0.94
CA ILE A 89 -8.72 -3.87 1.09
C ILE A 89 -7.87 -4.14 2.33
N HIS A 90 -6.56 -4.17 2.14
CA HIS A 90 -5.58 -4.34 3.19
C HIS A 90 -4.73 -3.07 3.31
N ARG A 91 -4.77 -2.45 4.49
CA ARG A 91 -3.97 -1.28 4.83
C ARG A 91 -2.94 -1.64 5.89
N TYR A 92 -1.69 -1.31 5.61
CA TYR A 92 -0.59 -1.51 6.53
C TYR A 92 0.16 -0.21 6.75
N CYS A 93 0.69 -0.04 7.96
CA CYS A 93 1.51 1.10 8.32
C CYS A 93 2.86 0.63 8.81
N CYS A 94 3.92 1.23 8.29
CA CYS A 94 5.26 1.06 8.81
C CYS A 94 5.94 2.42 9.01
N GLN A 95 6.92 2.43 9.91
CA GLN A 95 7.80 3.57 10.08
C GLN A 95 8.82 3.59 8.95
N GLY A 96 8.95 4.72 8.29
CA GLY A 96 9.85 4.91 7.17
C GLY A 96 11.30 4.70 7.60
N LYS A 97 11.97 3.75 6.94
CA LYS A 97 13.44 3.61 6.94
C LYS A 97 13.92 3.89 5.53
N THR A 98 15.11 4.48 5.38
CA THR A 98 15.64 5.15 4.17
C THR A 98 15.39 4.45 2.82
N VAL A 99 15.26 3.11 2.81
CA VAL A 99 14.81 2.32 1.66
C VAL A 99 13.91 1.18 2.17
N GLN A 100 12.79 0.93 1.49
CA GLN A 100 12.01 -0.30 1.67
C GLN A 100 12.00 -1.10 0.37
N THR A 101 12.42 -2.34 0.47
CA THR A 101 12.47 -3.28 -0.63
C THR A 101 11.30 -4.24 -0.47
N MET A 102 10.43 -4.28 -1.46
CA MET A 102 9.60 -5.44 -1.72
C MET A 102 10.56 -6.48 -2.34
N VAL A 103 10.74 -7.66 -1.74
CA VAL A 103 11.50 -8.82 -2.24
C VAL A 103 10.66 -10.07 -2.06
#